data_AF-A0AAW4XPN7-F1
#
_entry.id   AF-A0AAW4XPN7-F1
#
_cell.length_a   1.000
_cell.length_b   1.000
_cell.length_c   1.000
_cell.angle_alpha   90.00
_cell.angle_beta   90.00
_cell.angle_gamma   90.00
#
_symmetry.space_group_name_H-M   'P 1'
#
loop_
_entity.id
_entity.type
_entity.pdbx_description
1 polymer ?
#
loop_
_entity_poly.entity_id
_entity_poly.type
_entity_poly.pdbx_seq_one_letter_code
_entity_poly.pdbx_strand_id
1 'polypeptide(L)' 'DTSPLVEGISIDEAFLEVGGLARIVGTPLQIGANLRRDVAEQVGLPITVGIARTKFLAKVASAFAKPDGLLRVPPEGETE' A
#
# COMPACT_ATOMS: atom_id res chain seq x y z
N ASP A 1 -11.64 -5.75 4.21
CA ASP A 1 -11.58 -4.64 5.19
C ASP A 1 -10.92 -3.42 4.57
N THR A 2 -9.79 -3.64 3.88
CA THR A 2 -8.95 -2.58 3.30
C THR A 2 -9.38 -2.11 1.91
N SER A 3 -9.65 -3.04 0.99
CA SER A 3 -10.11 -2.74 -0.37
C SER A 3 -10.94 -3.92 -0.90
N PRO A 4 -12.00 -3.66 -1.70
CA PRO A 4 -12.73 -4.71 -2.40
C PRO A 4 -12.01 -5.22 -3.66
N LEU A 5 -11.01 -4.49 -4.16
CA LEU A 5 -10.29 -4.81 -5.39
C LEU A 5 -8.83 -5.14 -5.06
N VAL A 6 -8.54 -6.44 -5.08
CA VAL A 6 -7.22 -7.01 -4.75
C VAL A 6 -6.73 -7.86 -5.93
N GLU A 7 -5.49 -7.64 -6.33
CA GLU A 7 -4.82 -8.41 -7.37
C GLU A 7 -3.52 -9.02 -6.81
N GLY A 8 -3.50 -10.34 -6.61
CA GLY A 8 -2.31 -11.06 -6.19
C GLY A 8 -1.31 -11.22 -7.33
N ILE A 9 -0.03 -10.96 -7.05
CA ILE A 9 1.08 -11.08 -8.01
C ILE A 9 1.97 -12.28 -7.68
N SER A 10 2.24 -12.47 -6.40
CA SER A 10 3.01 -13.61 -5.85
C SER A 10 2.43 -13.99 -4.48
N ILE A 11 3.08 -14.93 -3.81
CA ILE A 11 2.72 -15.33 -2.45
C ILE A 11 2.83 -14.18 -1.43
N ASP A 12 3.75 -13.25 -1.65
CA ASP A 12 4.09 -12.16 -0.74
C ASP A 12 3.71 -10.77 -1.27
N GLU A 13 3.09 -10.68 -2.45
CA GLU A 13 2.82 -9.40 -3.11
C GLU A 13 1.43 -9.32 -3.75
N ALA A 14 0.75 -8.20 -3.52
CA ALA A 14 -0.54 -7.88 -4.12
C ALA A 14 -0.67 -6.36 -4.37
N PHE A 15 -1.48 -5.98 -5.35
CA PHE A 15 -1.96 -4.61 -5.55
C PHE A 15 -3.38 -4.45 -5.03
N LEU A 16 -3.65 -3.31 -4.39
CA LEU A 16 -4.96 -2.95 -3.88
C LEU A 16 -5.39 -1.62 -4.50
N GLU A 17 -6.61 -1.53 -5.02
CA GLU A 17 -7.20 -0.25 -5.43
C GLU A 17 -7.80 0.43 -4.20
N VAL A 18 -7.36 1.65 -3.88
CA VAL A 18 -7.80 2.39 -2.68
C VAL A 18 -8.37 3.77 -3.01
N GLY A 19 -8.52 4.08 -4.30
CA GLY A 19 -9.15 5.28 -4.81
C GLY A 19 -10.61 5.38 -4.36
N GLY A 20 -11.03 6.57 -3.95
CA GLY A 20 -12.41 6.82 -3.51
C GLY A 20 -12.78 6.23 -2.14
N LEU A 21 -11.91 5.44 -1.48
CA LEU A 21 -12.20 4.83 -0.17
C LEU A 21 -12.03 5.79 1.02
N ALA A 22 -11.58 7.03 0.77
CA ALA A 22 -11.20 8.00 1.81
C ALA A 22 -12.27 8.23 2.89
N ARG A 23 -13.56 8.23 2.51
CA ARG A 23 -14.69 8.47 3.43
C ARG A 23 -15.19 7.23 4.17
N ILE A 24 -14.80 6.04 3.71
CA ILE A 24 -15.34 4.76 4.20
C ILE A 24 -14.28 4.01 5.02
N VAL A 25 -13.06 3.92 4.49
CA VAL A 25 -11.95 3.16 5.09
C VAL A 25 -10.86 4.08 5.61
N GLY A 26 -10.65 5.23 4.97
CA GLY A 26 -9.65 6.23 5.34
C GLY A 26 -8.74 6.61 4.16
N THR A 27 -7.86 7.58 4.38
CA THR A 27 -6.89 8.01 3.36
C THR A 27 -5.95 6.86 2.96
N PRO A 28 -5.35 6.87 1.77
CA PRO A 28 -4.41 5.82 1.36
C PRO A 28 -3.28 5.57 2.38
N LEU A 29 -2.76 6.61 3.02
CA LEU A 29 -1.76 6.48 4.08
C LEU A 29 -2.30 5.78 5.33
N GLN A 30 -3.51 6.12 5.77
CA GLN A 30 -4.16 5.43 6.89
C GLN A 30 -4.44 3.96 6.56
N ILE A 31 -4.93 3.69 5.35
CA ILE A 31 -5.15 2.34 4.83
C ILE A 31 -3.83 1.53 4.89
N GLY A 32 -2.74 2.07 4.34
CA GLY A 32 -1.44 1.41 4.36
C GLY A 32 -0.90 1.18 5.78
N ALA A 33 -1.02 2.17 6.66
CA ALA A 33 -0.58 2.06 8.05
C ALA A 33 -1.40 1.01 8.83
N ASN A 34 -2.71 0.98 8.63
CA ASN A 34 -3.59 -0.01 9.24
C ASN A 34 -3.24 -1.41 8.74
N LEU A 35 -3.09 -1.60 7.42
CA LEU A 35 -2.74 -2.90 6.85
C LEU A 35 -1.42 -3.44 7.42
N ARG A 36 -0.40 -2.57 7.56
CA ARG A 36 0.88 -2.96 8.17
C ARG A 36 0.69 -3.44 9.61
N ARG A 37 -0.05 -2.68 10.43
CA ARG A 37 -0.35 -3.05 11.82
C ARG A 37 -1.13 -4.37 11.88
N ASP A 38 -2.20 -4.48 11.11
CA ASP A 38 -3.11 -5.62 11.17
C ASP A 38 -2.39 -6.92 10.74
N VAL A 39 -1.52 -6.87 9.73
CA VAL A 39 -0.69 -8.02 9.33
C VAL A 39 0.33 -8.37 10.41
N ALA A 40 0.98 -7.37 11.02
CA ALA A 40 1.91 -7.62 12.12
C ALA A 40 1.21 -8.26 13.34
N GLU A 41 0.00 -7.81 13.68
CA GLU A 41 -0.78 -8.35 14.80
C GLU A 41 -1.34 -9.75 14.53
N GLN A 42 -1.83 -10.02 13.31
CA GLN A 42 -2.51 -11.27 12.98
C GLN A 42 -1.55 -12.38 12.50
N VAL A 43 -0.50 -12.01 11.77
CA VAL A 43 0.43 -12.95 11.12
C VAL A 43 1.81 -12.93 11.78
N GLY A 44 2.16 -11.86 12.50
CA GLY A 44 3.48 -11.73 13.14
C GLY A 44 4.61 -11.35 12.17
N LEU A 45 4.28 -10.91 10.96
CA LEU A 45 5.25 -10.53 9.93
C LEU A 45 5.13 -9.05 9.57
N PRO A 46 6.25 -8.31 9.41
CA PRO A 46 6.22 -6.96 8.87
C PRO A 46 5.93 -7.01 7.37
N ILE A 47 5.22 -6.00 6.88
CA ILE A 47 5.03 -5.78 5.44
C ILE A 47 5.43 -4.35 5.07
N THR A 48 5.83 -4.17 3.81
CA THR A 48 6.13 -2.85 3.25
C THR A 48 5.05 -2.45 2.27
N VAL A 49 4.60 -1.19 2.33
CA VAL A 49 3.52 -0.67 1.50
C VAL A 49 4.01 0.53 0.69
N GLY A 50 3.89 0.44 -0.63
CA GLY A 50 4.09 1.55 -1.55
C GLY A 50 2.75 2.04 -2.12
N ILE A 51 2.55 3.35 -2.18
CA ILE A 51 1.31 3.99 -2.64
C ILE A 51 1.66 5.00 -3.74
N ALA A 52 1.04 4.85 -4.90
CA ALA A 52 1.18 5.79 -6.02
C ALA A 52 -0.05 5.71 -6.95
N ARG A 53 -0.15 6.57 -7.97
CA ARG A 53 -1.27 6.53 -8.94
C ARG A 53 -1.27 5.31 -9.85
N THR A 54 -0.12 4.66 -10.05
CA THR A 54 0.02 3.49 -10.92
C THR A 54 0.64 2.32 -10.17
N LYS A 55 0.31 1.09 -10.60
CA LYS A 55 0.87 -0.14 -10.03
C LYS A 55 2.40 -0.19 -10.11
N PHE A 56 2.96 0.21 -11.26
CA PHE A 56 4.41 0.27 -11.46
C PHE A 56 5.08 1.18 -10.43
N LEU A 57 4.57 2.40 -10.27
CA LEU A 57 5.18 3.37 -9.36
C LEU A 57 4.94 2.99 -7.88
N ALA A 58 3.81 2.35 -7.57
CA ALA A 58 3.55 1.81 -6.24
C ALA A 58 4.52 0.67 -5.88
N LYS A 59 4.86 -0.18 -6.85
CA LYS A 59 5.87 -1.25 -6.72
C LYS A 59 7.27 -0.68 -6.53
N VAL A 60 7.62 0.37 -7.28
CA VAL A 60 8.90 1.07 -7.10
C VAL A 60 8.96 1.71 -5.70
N ALA A 61 7.90 2.41 -5.29
CA ALA A 61 7.80 3.02 -3.96
C ALA A 61 7.92 1.99 -2.84
N SER A 62 7.31 0.80 -2.99
CA SER A 62 7.43 -0.26 -1.99
C SER A 62 8.87 -0.78 -1.89
N ALA A 63 9.61 -0.88 -3.01
CA ALA A 63 11.01 -1.25 -2.99
C ALA A 63 11.88 -0.24 -2.22
N PHE A 64 11.67 1.06 -2.43
CA PHE A 64 12.38 2.13 -1.70
C PHE A 64 12.01 2.21 -0.22
N ALA A 65 10.81 1.76 0.15
CA ALA A 65 10.34 1.76 1.52
C ALA A 65 10.81 0.55 2.33
N LYS A 66 11.40 -0.48 1.71
CA LYS A 66 11.86 -1.66 2.44
C LYS A 66 13.05 -1.31 3.36
N PRO A 67 13.17 -1.93 4.55
CA PRO A 67 12.23 -2.88 5.17
C PRO A 67 11.15 -2.20 6.03
N ASP A 68 10.02 -2.88 6.20
CA ASP A 68 8.89 -2.47 7.09
C ASP A 68 8.47 -1.00 6.93
N GLY A 69 8.42 -0.49 5.70
CA GLY A 69 8.12 0.91 5.43
C GLY A 69 6.73 1.16 4.87
N LEU A 70 6.37 2.44 4.87
CA LEU A 70 5.20 2.99 4.20
C LEU A 70 5.65 4.23 3.42
N LEU A 71 5.55 4.18 2.09
CA LEU A 71 5.89 5.32 1.24
C LEU A 71 4.73 5.65 0.30
N ARG A 72 4.30 6.91 0.34
CA ARG A 72 3.38 7.48 -0.65
C ARG A 72 4.16 8.40 -1.57
N VAL A 73 4.09 8.13 -2.87
CA VAL A 73 4.50 9.08 -3.90
C VAL A 73 3.27 9.91 -4.27
N PRO A 74 3.25 11.21 -3.97
CA PRO A 74 2.12 12.04 -4.33
C PRO A 74 2.14 12.36 -5.84
N PRO A 75 0.97 12.55 -6.49
CA PRO A 75 0.86 12.78 -7.93
C PRO A 75 1.81 13.86 -8.49
N GLU A 76 2.02 14.93 -7.74
CA GLU A 76 2.91 16.06 -8.06
C GLU A 76 4.40 15.70 -8.02
N GLY A 77 4.78 14.62 -7.34
CA GLY A 77 6.14 14.10 -7.27
C GLY A 77 6.43 12.97 -8.26
N GLU A 78 5.49 12.66 -9.15
CA GLU A 78 5.65 11.59 -10.16
C GLU A 78 6.25 12.08 -11.49
N THR A 79 6.85 13.27 -11.53
CA THR A 79 7.51 13.81 -12.73
C THR A 79 8.92 13.26 -12.93
N GLU A 80 9.08 12.56 -14.06
CA GLU A 80 10.29 11.97 -14.70
C GLU A 80 11.12 10.95 -13.91
#